data_AF-A0A819JTI9-F1
#
_entry.id   AF-A0A819JTI9-F1
#
_cell.length_a   1.000
_cell.length_b   1.000
_cell.length_c   1.000
_cell.angle_alpha   90.00
_cell.angle_beta   90.00
_cell.angle_gamma   90.00
#
_symmetry.space_group_name_H-M   'P 1'
#
loop_
_entity.id
_entity.type
_entity.pdbx_description
1 polymer ?
#
loop_
_entity_poly.entity_id
_entity_poly.type
_entity_poly.pdbx_seq_one_letter_code
_entity_poly.pdbx_strand_id
1 'polypeptide(L)'
;MTFVSSYTIATVLSLQTLCTCIVFTLGQYIYTFYLEIYTLSPHPIQNLTFLNKTVNNSLSKCIKTGISGNNIAQAWAQQRSADLFFWANLWSCCPIIIMTYILGLYTPKLGRRFVLMLPMIGNATQLIIWLSIIYFHLPEYWWYVAAFIAGLSGSDNVRNFVLNLFITENTVESERSSRFVIYGGISMIVSAIGAFVIGYYIAWQGFTDLYWAALLLHLISIFIVIFYFKSDTYHYKSLSNSNDSDSFLNTQSSVTNWSYFFDICKVFGFQNRSRKKSISLLLTLVAYASFSFICTAFTVLLLYLLNAPFCWTSKQIGNYSATALIGFGIFSVLGMKILTKLGACDIIICIISHIFFFLTSIWIAFAENNWQMYAGLILGSLSGYQNFLTLSMISKWLE
;
A
#
# COMPACT_ATOMS: atom_id res chain seq x y z
N MET A 1 16.42 -26.98 -7.28
CA MET A 1 15.69 -25.69 -7.30
C MET A 1 15.36 -25.35 -8.74
N THR A 2 14.08 -25.34 -9.11
CA THR A 2 13.67 -24.83 -10.43
C THR A 2 13.35 -23.35 -10.28
N PHE A 3 14.18 -22.52 -10.90
CA PHE A 3 14.09 -21.07 -10.86
C PHE A 3 12.79 -20.59 -11.52
N VAL A 4 12.08 -19.67 -10.87
CA VAL A 4 11.01 -18.90 -11.52
C VAL A 4 11.69 -17.84 -12.37
N SER A 5 11.26 -17.69 -13.63
CA SER A 5 11.84 -16.68 -14.52
C SER A 5 11.65 -15.28 -13.93
N SER A 6 12.73 -14.48 -13.93
CA SER A 6 12.71 -13.07 -13.51
C SER A 6 11.65 -12.26 -14.26
N TYR A 7 11.38 -12.61 -15.53
CA TYR A 7 10.32 -11.99 -16.31
C TYR A 7 8.93 -12.26 -15.72
N THR A 8 8.66 -13.50 -15.31
CA THR A 8 7.38 -13.87 -14.68
C THR A 8 7.16 -13.12 -13.37
N ILE A 9 8.20 -13.00 -12.54
CA ILE A 9 8.16 -12.22 -11.29
C ILE A 9 7.87 -10.74 -11.60
N ALA A 10 8.57 -10.16 -12.58
CA ALA A 10 8.36 -8.77 -13.00
C ALA A 10 6.92 -8.54 -13.52
N THR A 11 6.37 -9.48 -14.29
CA THR A 11 5.00 -9.39 -14.82
C THR A 11 3.97 -9.42 -13.71
N VAL A 12 4.05 -10.39 -12.79
CA VAL A 12 3.12 -10.46 -11.64
C VAL A 12 3.23 -9.20 -10.78
N LEU A 13 4.45 -8.75 -10.51
CA LEU A 13 4.67 -7.50 -9.77
C LEU A 13 4.00 -6.31 -10.47
N SER A 14 4.21 -6.15 -11.77
CA SER A 14 3.63 -5.04 -12.56
C SER A 14 2.10 -5.06 -12.57
N LEU A 15 1.50 -6.23 -12.75
CA LEU A 15 0.04 -6.39 -12.70
C LEU A 15 -0.52 -6.03 -11.33
N GLN A 16 0.12 -6.50 -10.24
CA GLN A 16 -0.31 -6.20 -8.88
C GLN A 16 -0.11 -4.73 -8.51
N THR A 17 0.97 -4.10 -8.99
CA THR A 17 1.18 -2.66 -8.86
C THR A 17 0.07 -1.88 -9.54
N LEU A 18 -0.30 -2.24 -10.77
CA LEU A 18 -1.39 -1.59 -11.49
C LEU A 18 -2.74 -1.77 -10.78
N CYS A 19 -3.04 -2.96 -10.25
CA CYS A 19 -4.21 -3.17 -9.38
C CYS A 19 -4.21 -2.22 -8.19
N THR A 20 -3.08 -2.11 -7.50
CA THR A 20 -2.95 -1.26 -6.31
C THR A 20 -3.19 0.21 -6.66
N CYS A 21 -2.70 0.69 -7.82
CA CYS A 21 -3.00 2.02 -8.31
C CYS A 21 -4.51 2.26 -8.52
N ILE A 22 -5.24 1.27 -9.05
CA ILE A 22 -6.68 1.36 -9.19
C ILE A 22 -7.35 1.40 -7.82
N VAL A 23 -6.95 0.53 -6.90
CA VAL A 23 -7.53 0.47 -5.54
C VAL A 23 -7.33 1.80 -4.78
N PHE A 24 -6.21 2.50 -4.99
CA PHE A 24 -6.00 3.82 -4.40
C PHE A 24 -7.00 4.89 -4.84
N THR A 25 -7.74 4.68 -5.94
CA THR A 25 -8.81 5.58 -6.38
C THR A 25 -10.09 5.44 -5.56
N LEU A 26 -10.19 4.41 -4.72
CA LEU A 26 -11.38 4.17 -3.90
C LEU A 26 -11.74 5.37 -3.02
N GLY A 27 -10.74 6.11 -2.52
CA GLY A 27 -11.00 7.32 -1.73
C GLY A 27 -11.69 8.43 -2.51
N GLN A 28 -11.36 8.59 -3.79
CA GLN A 28 -12.06 9.53 -4.66
C GLN A 28 -13.50 9.07 -4.90
N TYR A 29 -13.70 7.78 -5.16
CA TYR A 29 -15.04 7.22 -5.35
C TYR A 29 -15.94 7.39 -4.12
N ILE A 30 -15.47 6.99 -2.94
CA ILE A 30 -16.23 7.08 -1.68
C ILE A 30 -16.58 8.54 -1.38
N TYR A 31 -15.63 9.46 -1.55
CA TYR A 31 -15.87 10.88 -1.33
C TYR A 31 -16.94 11.44 -2.28
N THR A 32 -16.84 11.13 -3.58
CA THR A 32 -17.84 11.54 -4.57
C THR A 32 -19.21 10.92 -4.28
N PHE A 33 -19.27 9.65 -3.89
CA PHE A 33 -20.50 8.96 -3.53
C PHE A 33 -21.23 9.62 -2.35
N TYR A 34 -20.51 9.95 -1.28
CA TYR A 34 -21.13 10.66 -0.15
C TYR A 34 -21.55 12.07 -0.52
N LEU A 35 -20.77 12.79 -1.32
CA LEU A 35 -21.15 14.12 -1.78
C LEU A 35 -22.47 14.09 -2.58
N GLU A 36 -22.65 13.08 -3.45
CA GLU A 36 -23.89 12.88 -4.20
C GLU A 36 -25.08 12.53 -3.29
N ILE A 37 -24.92 11.62 -2.33
CA ILE A 37 -25.98 11.27 -1.37
C ILE A 37 -26.45 12.50 -0.59
N TYR A 38 -25.53 13.34 -0.14
CA TYR A 38 -25.89 14.54 0.62
C TYR A 38 -26.83 15.46 -0.18
N THR A 39 -26.60 15.60 -1.49
CA THR A 39 -27.46 16.42 -2.35
C THR A 39 -28.85 15.85 -2.61
N LEU A 40 -29.01 14.53 -2.47
CA LEU A 40 -30.27 13.82 -2.68
C LEU A 40 -31.10 13.67 -1.39
N SER A 41 -30.46 13.79 -0.23
CA SER A 41 -31.10 13.60 1.07
C SER A 41 -31.87 14.87 1.50
N PRO A 42 -33.17 14.78 1.85
CA PRO A 42 -33.93 15.90 2.38
C PRO A 42 -33.56 16.13 3.85
N HIS A 43 -32.36 16.64 4.11
CA HIS A 43 -32.03 17.16 5.44
C HIS A 43 -32.73 18.50 5.68
N PRO A 44 -33.10 18.82 6.94
CA PRO A 44 -33.87 20.00 7.26
C PRO A 44 -32.95 21.22 7.26
N ILE A 45 -32.60 21.71 6.08
CA ILE A 45 -32.17 23.09 5.90
C ILE A 45 -33.21 23.74 5.00
N GLN A 46 -34.12 24.46 5.66
CA GLN A 46 -35.15 25.27 5.05
C GLN A 46 -34.54 26.21 3.99
N ASN A 47 -35.27 26.34 2.87
CA ASN A 47 -35.17 27.39 1.86
C ASN A 47 -33.91 27.40 0.97
N LEU A 48 -33.93 26.57 -0.08
CA LEU A 48 -33.29 26.94 -1.35
C LEU A 48 -34.23 26.67 -2.53
N THR A 49 -35.40 27.30 -2.52
CA THR A 49 -36.32 27.43 -3.67
C THR A 49 -35.82 28.42 -4.73
N PHE A 50 -34.50 28.46 -4.98
CA PHE A 50 -33.94 29.29 -6.04
C PHE A 50 -32.70 28.64 -6.65
N LEU A 51 -32.91 27.64 -7.51
CA LEU A 51 -32.06 27.38 -8.68
C LEU A 51 -32.85 26.47 -9.64
N ASN A 52 -33.84 27.09 -10.26
CA ASN A 52 -34.57 26.54 -11.37
C ASN A 52 -33.59 26.29 -12.53
N LYS A 53 -33.43 25.02 -12.91
CA LYS A 53 -33.42 24.60 -14.31
C LYS A 53 -32.24 25.04 -15.19
N THR A 54 -30.99 24.95 -14.72
CA THR A 54 -29.78 24.92 -15.59
C THR A 54 -28.56 24.17 -15.01
N VAL A 55 -28.69 23.45 -13.90
CA VAL A 55 -27.53 22.88 -13.16
C VAL A 55 -27.49 21.35 -13.24
N ASN A 56 -27.56 20.79 -14.45
CA ASN A 56 -27.49 19.32 -14.63
C ASN A 56 -26.11 18.80 -15.06
N ASN A 57 -25.02 19.54 -14.86
CA ASN A 57 -23.65 19.01 -15.08
C ASN A 57 -22.54 19.65 -14.20
N SER A 58 -22.87 20.60 -13.32
CA SER A 58 -21.88 21.36 -12.55
C SER A 58 -21.93 21.15 -11.04
N LEU A 59 -22.93 20.43 -10.50
CA LEU A 59 -23.11 20.25 -9.05
C LEU A 59 -22.33 19.05 -8.46
N SER A 60 -21.72 18.20 -9.28
CA SER A 60 -20.88 17.06 -8.86
C SER A 60 -19.42 17.42 -8.56
N LYS A 61 -19.09 18.72 -8.51
CA LYS A 61 -17.73 19.22 -8.30
C LYS A 61 -17.64 20.01 -7.01
N CYS A 62 -16.53 19.83 -6.28
CA CYS A 62 -16.15 20.67 -5.15
C CYS A 62 -16.17 22.15 -5.59
N ILE A 63 -17.00 22.96 -4.91
CA ILE A 63 -17.24 24.36 -5.25
C ILE A 63 -16.37 25.23 -4.34
N LYS A 64 -15.63 26.19 -4.92
CA LYS A 64 -14.73 27.12 -4.20
C LYS A 64 -15.44 28.31 -3.54
N THR A 65 -16.75 28.43 -3.66
CA THR A 65 -17.48 29.62 -3.21
C THR A 65 -17.78 29.53 -1.72
N GLY A 66 -17.53 30.61 -0.97
CA GLY A 66 -17.85 30.75 0.47
C GLY A 66 -19.35 30.78 0.82
N ILE A 67 -20.19 30.09 0.04
CA ILE A 67 -21.60 29.87 0.38
C ILE A 67 -21.61 28.81 1.48
N SER A 68 -22.04 29.19 2.68
CA SER A 68 -22.01 28.37 3.90
C SER A 68 -22.55 26.95 3.74
N GLY A 69 -23.57 26.73 2.89
CA GLY A 69 -24.15 25.41 2.62
C GLY A 69 -23.21 24.43 1.91
N ASN A 70 -22.33 24.89 1.00
CA ASN A 70 -21.44 24.01 0.24
C ASN A 70 -20.28 23.50 1.12
N ASN A 71 -19.79 24.34 2.01
CA ASN A 71 -18.76 23.97 2.98
C ASN A 71 -19.26 22.87 3.94
N ILE A 72 -20.55 22.89 4.30
CA ILE A 72 -21.16 21.86 5.17
C ILE A 72 -21.25 20.52 4.46
N ALA A 73 -21.70 20.49 3.20
CA ALA A 73 -21.78 19.26 2.41
C ALA A 73 -20.41 18.59 2.22
N GLN A 74 -19.39 19.39 1.91
CA GLN A 74 -18.02 18.91 1.72
C GLN A 74 -17.40 18.40 3.02
N ALA A 75 -17.59 19.12 4.13
CA ALA A 75 -17.13 18.68 5.45
C ALA A 75 -17.80 17.37 5.87
N TRP A 76 -19.10 17.23 5.61
CA TRP A 76 -19.85 16.01 5.88
C TRP A 76 -19.33 14.82 5.05
N ALA A 77 -19.16 15.00 3.74
CA ALA A 77 -18.64 13.95 2.86
C ALA A 77 -17.22 13.54 3.23
N GLN A 78 -16.37 14.51 3.60
CA GLN A 78 -15.01 14.25 4.09
C GLN A 78 -15.03 13.46 5.39
N GLN A 79 -15.85 13.87 6.38
CA GLN A 79 -15.97 13.19 7.65
C GLN A 79 -16.45 11.75 7.46
N ARG A 80 -17.50 11.54 6.67
CA ARG A 80 -18.05 10.20 6.44
C ARG A 80 -17.09 9.29 5.68
N SER A 81 -16.35 9.84 4.71
CA SER A 81 -15.29 9.11 4.02
C SER A 81 -14.16 8.70 4.98
N ALA A 82 -13.73 9.62 5.84
CA ALA A 82 -12.69 9.37 6.83
C ALA A 82 -13.12 8.30 7.84
N ASP A 83 -14.37 8.37 8.34
CA ASP A 83 -14.94 7.38 9.24
C ASP A 83 -14.96 5.98 8.60
N LEU A 84 -15.46 5.88 7.36
CA LEU A 84 -15.51 4.62 6.62
C LEU A 84 -14.09 4.04 6.44
N PHE A 85 -13.11 4.86 6.06
CA PHE A 85 -11.72 4.42 5.94
C PHE A 85 -11.13 3.97 7.27
N PHE A 86 -11.36 4.71 8.35
CA PHE A 86 -10.87 4.37 9.67
C PHE A 86 -11.37 3.00 10.10
N TRP A 87 -12.68 2.77 10.04
CA TRP A 87 -13.28 1.50 10.44
C TRP A 87 -12.89 0.36 9.50
N ALA A 88 -12.91 0.56 8.18
CA ALA A 88 -12.50 -0.48 7.23
C ALA A 88 -11.03 -0.90 7.44
N ASN A 89 -10.13 0.05 7.66
CA ASN A 89 -8.73 -0.24 7.97
C ASN A 89 -8.61 -0.98 9.31
N LEU A 90 -9.36 -0.59 10.35
CA LEU A 90 -9.33 -1.28 11.64
C LEU A 90 -9.79 -2.75 11.51
N TRP A 91 -10.89 -2.99 10.80
CA TRP A 91 -11.42 -4.34 10.52
C TRP A 91 -10.46 -5.19 9.68
N SER A 92 -9.64 -4.57 8.83
CA SER A 92 -8.61 -5.27 8.06
C SER A 92 -7.32 -5.52 8.86
N CYS A 93 -6.85 -4.54 9.63
CA CYS A 93 -5.57 -4.61 10.33
C CYS A 93 -5.51 -5.74 11.36
N CYS A 94 -6.57 -5.96 12.13
CA CYS A 94 -6.62 -7.02 13.14
C CYS A 94 -6.33 -8.43 12.54
N PRO A 95 -7.07 -8.90 11.52
CA PRO A 95 -6.76 -10.18 10.88
C PRO A 95 -5.45 -10.15 10.09
N ILE A 96 -5.06 -9.02 9.48
CA ILE A 96 -3.76 -8.92 8.76
C ILE A 96 -2.60 -9.25 9.68
N ILE A 97 -2.54 -8.68 10.89
CA ILE A 97 -1.42 -8.90 11.82
C ILE A 97 -1.31 -10.39 12.18
N ILE A 98 -2.44 -11.01 12.52
CA ILE A 98 -2.51 -12.43 12.89
C ILE A 98 -2.11 -13.31 11.70
N MET A 99 -2.69 -13.04 10.53
CA MET A 99 -2.47 -13.87 9.34
C MET A 99 -1.08 -13.68 8.75
N THR A 100 -0.52 -12.47 8.78
CA THR A 100 0.86 -12.23 8.34
C THR A 100 1.85 -13.03 9.18
N TYR A 101 1.63 -13.11 10.49
CA TYR A 101 2.45 -13.93 11.38
C TYR A 101 2.28 -15.43 11.08
N ILE A 102 1.04 -15.94 11.03
CA ILE A 102 0.76 -17.36 10.75
C ILE A 102 1.34 -17.74 9.39
N LEU A 103 1.01 -17.01 8.33
CA LEU A 103 1.46 -17.30 6.98
C LEU A 103 2.99 -17.17 6.87
N GLY A 104 3.60 -16.20 7.55
CA GLY A 104 5.06 -16.08 7.64
C GLY A 104 5.74 -17.34 8.21
N LEU A 105 5.24 -17.85 9.33
CA LEU A 105 5.77 -19.07 9.96
C LEU A 105 5.51 -20.35 9.14
N TYR A 106 4.32 -20.46 8.55
CA TYR A 106 3.89 -21.66 7.86
C TYR A 106 4.21 -21.64 6.36
N THR A 107 4.79 -20.57 5.82
CA THR A 107 5.21 -20.48 4.40
C THR A 107 6.07 -21.68 3.95
N PRO A 108 7.07 -22.14 4.73
CA PRO A 108 7.86 -23.32 4.34
C PRO A 108 7.03 -24.61 4.24
N LYS A 109 5.95 -24.75 5.03
CA LYS A 109 5.08 -25.94 5.06
C LYS A 109 3.97 -25.88 4.00
N LEU A 110 3.33 -24.72 3.86
CA LEU A 110 2.23 -24.50 2.90
C LEU A 110 2.72 -24.39 1.45
N GLY A 111 3.99 -23.99 1.27
CA GLY A 111 4.58 -23.69 -0.02
C GLY A 111 4.33 -22.24 -0.44
N ARG A 112 5.36 -21.60 -0.98
CA ARG A 112 5.37 -20.16 -1.31
C ARG A 112 4.30 -19.78 -2.32
N ARG A 113 4.09 -20.61 -3.34
CA ARG A 113 3.04 -20.43 -4.34
C ARG A 113 1.65 -20.32 -3.69
N PHE A 114 1.32 -21.21 -2.76
CA PHE A 114 0.02 -21.20 -2.10
C PHE A 114 -0.16 -19.93 -1.26
N VAL A 115 0.87 -19.57 -0.48
CA VAL A 115 0.84 -18.35 0.34
C VAL A 115 0.77 -17.08 -0.53
N LEU A 116 1.35 -17.07 -1.74
CA LEU A 116 1.21 -15.95 -2.68
C LEU A 116 -0.19 -15.82 -3.27
N MET A 117 -0.87 -16.94 -3.55
CA MET A 117 -2.23 -16.92 -4.13
C MET A 117 -3.27 -16.41 -3.14
N LEU A 118 -3.13 -16.73 -1.85
CA LEU A 118 -4.09 -16.38 -0.81
C LEU A 118 -4.45 -14.87 -0.78
N PRO A 119 -3.50 -13.92 -0.70
CA PRO A 119 -3.80 -12.49 -0.73
C PRO A 119 -4.39 -12.02 -2.07
N MET A 120 -4.03 -12.65 -3.19
CA MET A 120 -4.63 -12.33 -4.49
C MET A 120 -6.10 -12.72 -4.53
N ILE A 121 -6.47 -13.87 -3.97
CA ILE A 121 -7.86 -14.34 -3.88
C ILE A 121 -8.65 -13.47 -2.90
N GLY A 122 -8.07 -13.11 -1.75
CA GLY A 122 -8.71 -12.22 -0.77
C GLY A 122 -9.02 -10.84 -1.36
N ASN A 123 -8.04 -10.22 -2.02
CA ASN A 123 -8.24 -8.92 -2.68
C ASN A 123 -9.22 -9.02 -3.87
N ALA A 124 -9.22 -10.11 -4.64
CA ALA A 124 -10.22 -10.33 -5.70
C ALA A 124 -11.65 -10.45 -5.11
N THR A 125 -11.80 -11.15 -3.99
CA THR A 125 -13.08 -11.28 -3.28
C THR A 125 -13.55 -9.93 -2.75
N GLN A 126 -12.62 -9.14 -2.19
CA GLN A 126 -12.89 -7.77 -1.75
C GLN A 126 -13.41 -6.90 -2.91
N LEU A 127 -12.79 -6.97 -4.09
CA LEU A 127 -13.22 -6.25 -5.29
C LEU A 127 -14.62 -6.68 -5.76
N ILE A 128 -14.95 -7.97 -5.69
CA ILE A 128 -16.30 -8.48 -6.01
C ILE A 128 -17.34 -7.89 -5.06
N ILE A 129 -17.03 -7.83 -3.76
CA ILE A 129 -17.93 -7.23 -2.77
C ILE A 129 -18.06 -5.73 -3.02
N TRP A 130 -16.97 -5.02 -3.32
CA TRP A 130 -17.03 -3.59 -3.68
C TRP A 130 -17.91 -3.34 -4.91
N LEU A 131 -17.72 -4.10 -5.99
CA LEU A 131 -18.58 -4.02 -7.17
C LEU A 131 -20.05 -4.27 -6.80
N SER A 132 -20.33 -5.25 -5.93
CA SER A 132 -21.68 -5.52 -5.44
C SER A 132 -22.26 -4.34 -4.66
N ILE A 133 -21.46 -3.68 -3.82
CA ILE A 133 -21.87 -2.46 -3.11
C ILE A 133 -22.23 -1.35 -4.10
N ILE A 134 -21.40 -1.17 -5.14
CA ILE A 134 -21.57 -0.13 -6.16
C ILE A 134 -22.86 -0.36 -6.97
N TYR A 135 -23.12 -1.59 -7.44
CA TYR A 135 -24.28 -1.88 -8.30
C TYR A 135 -25.60 -2.04 -7.54
N PHE A 136 -25.57 -2.65 -6.36
CA PHE A 136 -26.79 -2.94 -5.59
C PHE A 136 -27.06 -1.92 -4.48
N HIS A 137 -26.23 -0.87 -4.37
CA HIS A 137 -26.31 0.16 -3.33
C HIS A 137 -26.40 -0.46 -1.92
N LEU A 138 -25.55 -1.45 -1.66
CA LEU A 138 -25.56 -2.19 -0.40
C LEU A 138 -25.22 -1.29 0.80
N PRO A 139 -25.71 -1.63 2.01
CA PRO A 139 -25.40 -0.89 3.22
C PRO A 139 -23.91 -0.90 3.56
N GLU A 140 -23.48 0.14 4.28
CA GLU A 140 -22.07 0.45 4.54
C GLU A 140 -21.29 -0.69 5.22
N TYR A 141 -21.94 -1.53 6.01
CA TYR A 141 -21.28 -2.63 6.71
C TYR A 141 -20.56 -3.61 5.78
N TRP A 142 -20.97 -3.71 4.51
CA TRP A 142 -20.30 -4.56 3.52
C TRP A 142 -18.88 -4.10 3.18
N TRP A 143 -18.57 -2.81 3.34
CA TRP A 143 -17.18 -2.32 3.21
C TRP A 143 -16.28 -2.94 4.28
N TYR A 144 -16.78 -3.07 5.51
CA TYR A 144 -16.05 -3.68 6.62
C TYR A 144 -15.88 -5.19 6.42
N VAL A 145 -16.92 -5.87 5.94
CA VAL A 145 -16.85 -7.31 5.60
C VAL A 145 -15.81 -7.55 4.51
N ALA A 146 -15.81 -6.75 3.45
CA ALA A 146 -14.83 -6.84 2.38
C ALA A 146 -13.40 -6.62 2.89
N ALA A 147 -13.20 -5.63 3.77
CA ALA A 147 -11.91 -5.32 4.37
C ALA A 147 -11.42 -6.45 5.31
N PHE A 148 -12.32 -7.03 6.11
CA PHE A 148 -12.00 -8.16 6.97
C PHE A 148 -11.58 -9.41 6.18
N ILE A 149 -12.28 -9.74 5.09
CA ILE A 149 -11.93 -10.88 4.21
C ILE A 149 -10.55 -10.67 3.57
N ALA A 150 -10.29 -9.47 3.05
CA ALA A 150 -8.97 -9.13 2.53
C ALA A 150 -7.90 -9.27 3.62
N GLY A 151 -8.20 -8.84 4.84
CA GLY A 151 -7.28 -8.97 5.94
C GLY A 151 -6.99 -10.41 6.37
N LEU A 152 -7.99 -11.29 6.34
CA LEU A 152 -7.80 -12.73 6.59
C LEU A 152 -6.87 -13.41 5.58
N SER A 153 -6.74 -12.84 4.38
CA SER A 153 -5.81 -13.34 3.37
C SER A 153 -4.36 -12.85 3.56
N GLY A 154 -4.13 -11.95 4.52
CA GLY A 154 -2.87 -11.24 4.73
C GLY A 154 -2.67 -10.01 3.85
N SER A 155 -3.53 -9.83 2.84
CA SER A 155 -3.57 -8.68 1.92
C SER A 155 -2.18 -8.37 1.33
N ASP A 156 -1.89 -7.09 1.08
CA ASP A 156 -0.69 -6.63 0.39
C ASP A 156 0.60 -6.94 1.16
N ASN A 157 0.53 -7.07 2.49
CA ASN A 157 1.69 -7.36 3.34
C ASN A 157 2.26 -8.76 3.06
N VAL A 158 1.40 -9.79 3.10
CA VAL A 158 1.82 -11.17 2.80
C VAL A 158 2.21 -11.31 1.34
N ARG A 159 1.49 -10.64 0.43
CA ARG A 159 1.85 -10.62 -1.01
C ARG A 159 3.27 -10.10 -1.22
N ASN A 160 3.60 -8.94 -0.65
CA ASN A 160 4.92 -8.32 -0.77
C ASN A 160 6.01 -9.18 -0.12
N PHE A 161 5.73 -9.75 1.05
CA PHE A 161 6.63 -10.69 1.71
C PHE A 161 6.99 -11.88 0.81
N VAL A 162 5.99 -12.56 0.24
CA VAL A 162 6.24 -13.74 -0.60
C VAL A 162 6.89 -13.38 -1.94
N LEU A 163 6.54 -12.25 -2.56
CA LEU A 163 7.24 -11.77 -3.76
C LEU A 163 8.71 -11.45 -3.48
N ASN A 164 9.00 -10.79 -2.37
CA ASN A 164 10.38 -10.50 -1.96
C ASN A 164 11.17 -11.78 -1.70
N LEU A 165 10.53 -12.80 -1.13
CA LEU A 165 11.09 -14.13 -0.98
C LEU A 165 11.43 -14.78 -2.33
N PHE A 166 10.52 -14.73 -3.31
CA PHE A 166 10.80 -15.24 -4.66
C PHE A 166 11.96 -14.49 -5.32
N ILE A 167 12.03 -13.16 -5.20
CA ILE A 167 13.17 -12.37 -5.71
C ILE A 167 14.48 -12.82 -5.05
N THR A 168 14.46 -12.96 -3.74
CA THR A 168 15.61 -13.32 -2.89
C THR A 168 16.18 -14.68 -3.23
N GLU A 169 15.33 -15.67 -3.52
CA GLU A 169 15.75 -17.04 -3.86
C GLU A 169 16.19 -17.21 -5.31
N ASN A 170 15.61 -16.44 -6.23
CA ASN A 170 15.98 -16.48 -7.64
C ASN A 170 17.16 -15.56 -7.98
N THR A 171 17.78 -14.92 -6.98
CA THR A 171 18.89 -13.99 -7.17
C THR A 171 20.10 -14.38 -6.33
N VAL A 172 21.28 -14.31 -6.93
CA VAL A 172 22.56 -14.49 -6.24
C VAL A 172 22.77 -13.37 -5.22
N GLU A 173 23.37 -13.68 -4.07
CA GLU A 173 23.53 -12.75 -2.94
C GLU A 173 24.18 -11.41 -3.34
N SER A 174 25.23 -11.44 -4.17
CA SER A 174 25.92 -10.24 -4.67
C SER A 174 25.05 -9.34 -5.56
N GLU A 175 24.04 -9.89 -6.24
CA GLU A 175 23.12 -9.16 -7.13
C GLU A 175 21.79 -8.80 -6.46
N ARG A 176 21.51 -9.31 -5.26
CA ARG A 176 20.18 -9.21 -4.60
C ARG A 176 19.73 -7.76 -4.43
N SER A 177 20.62 -6.90 -3.93
CA SER A 177 20.35 -5.47 -3.77
C SER A 177 19.98 -4.82 -5.10
N SER A 178 20.76 -5.09 -6.16
CA SER A 178 20.51 -4.57 -7.51
C SER A 178 19.17 -5.05 -8.07
N ARG A 179 18.79 -6.31 -7.86
CA ARG A 179 17.48 -6.82 -8.30
C ARG A 179 16.33 -6.15 -7.58
N PHE A 180 16.42 -5.95 -6.26
CA PHE A 180 15.39 -5.22 -5.51
C PHE A 180 15.21 -3.79 -6.04
N VAL A 181 16.30 -3.10 -6.36
CA VAL A 181 16.25 -1.76 -6.97
C VAL A 181 15.57 -1.81 -8.34
N ILE A 182 15.87 -2.80 -9.18
CA ILE A 182 15.24 -2.96 -10.50
C ILE A 182 13.72 -3.22 -10.37
N TYR A 183 13.31 -4.19 -9.56
CA TYR A 183 11.89 -4.51 -9.36
C TYR A 183 11.13 -3.34 -8.72
N GLY A 184 11.73 -2.66 -7.75
CA GLY A 184 11.19 -1.43 -7.17
C GLY A 184 11.03 -0.32 -8.21
N GLY A 185 12.03 -0.12 -9.08
CA GLY A 185 11.98 0.85 -10.18
C GLY A 185 10.89 0.54 -11.20
N ILE A 186 10.72 -0.73 -11.59
CA ILE A 186 9.62 -1.16 -12.47
C ILE A 186 8.27 -0.83 -11.83
N SER A 187 8.07 -1.20 -10.55
CA SER A 187 6.83 -0.89 -9.82
C SER A 187 6.56 0.62 -9.76
N MET A 188 7.59 1.43 -9.54
CA MET A 188 7.44 2.89 -9.53
C MET A 188 7.04 3.46 -10.90
N ILE A 189 7.66 2.99 -11.99
CA ILE A 189 7.33 3.43 -13.35
C ILE A 189 5.88 3.04 -13.69
N VAL A 190 5.50 1.80 -13.42
CA VAL A 190 4.12 1.32 -13.61
C VAL A 190 3.15 2.15 -12.77
N SER A 191 3.50 2.48 -11.54
CA SER A 191 2.67 3.31 -10.67
C SER A 191 2.50 4.73 -11.20
N ALA A 192 3.56 5.34 -11.72
CA ALA A 192 3.52 6.71 -12.24
C ALA A 192 2.64 6.80 -13.50
N ILE A 193 2.84 5.86 -14.45
CA ILE A 193 2.03 5.77 -15.66
C ILE A 193 0.57 5.44 -15.28
N GLY A 194 0.37 4.48 -14.39
CA GLY A 194 -0.94 4.06 -13.90
C GLY A 194 -1.71 5.23 -13.27
N ALA A 195 -1.11 5.94 -12.32
CA ALA A 195 -1.74 7.08 -11.66
C ALA A 195 -2.16 8.18 -12.65
N PHE A 196 -1.30 8.48 -13.63
CA PHE A 196 -1.62 9.45 -14.69
C PHE A 196 -2.80 8.97 -15.55
N VAL A 197 -2.71 7.77 -16.14
CA VAL A 197 -3.73 7.23 -17.04
C VAL A 197 -5.07 7.08 -16.32
N ILE A 198 -5.07 6.53 -15.11
CA ILE A 198 -6.27 6.31 -14.30
C ILE A 198 -6.94 7.65 -13.95
N GLY A 199 -6.19 8.69 -13.59
CA GLY A 199 -6.75 10.01 -13.29
C GLY A 199 -7.52 10.62 -14.47
N TYR A 200 -6.99 10.46 -15.69
CA TYR A 200 -7.69 10.90 -16.91
C TYR A 200 -8.86 9.99 -17.27
N TYR A 201 -8.73 8.68 -17.06
CA TYR A 201 -9.80 7.71 -17.31
C TYR A 201 -11.03 7.98 -16.43
N ILE A 202 -10.82 8.24 -15.13
CA ILE A 202 -11.90 8.61 -14.19
C ILE A 202 -12.66 9.82 -14.71
N ALA A 203 -11.96 10.84 -15.22
CA ALA A 203 -12.60 12.04 -15.73
C ALA A 203 -13.38 11.82 -17.04
N TRP A 204 -13.12 10.73 -17.76
CA TRP A 204 -13.81 10.38 -19.00
C TRP A 204 -15.03 9.51 -18.75
N GLN A 205 -14.88 8.41 -18.01
CA GLN A 205 -15.88 7.34 -17.90
C GLN A 205 -16.34 7.06 -16.46
N GLY A 206 -15.68 7.65 -15.46
CA GLY A 206 -15.96 7.42 -14.03
C GLY A 206 -15.16 6.24 -13.44
N PHE A 207 -15.62 5.73 -12.29
CA PHE A 207 -14.84 4.81 -11.47
C PHE A 207 -15.14 3.31 -11.70
N THR A 208 -16.37 2.97 -12.08
CA THR A 208 -16.87 1.57 -12.02
C THR A 208 -16.07 0.61 -12.90
N ASP A 209 -15.73 1.01 -14.12
CA ASP A 209 -14.98 0.18 -15.07
C ASP A 209 -13.56 -0.15 -14.57
N LEU A 210 -12.98 0.72 -13.73
CA LEU A 210 -11.66 0.48 -13.15
C LEU A 210 -11.68 -0.69 -12.17
N TYR A 211 -12.73 -0.84 -11.36
CA TYR A 211 -12.81 -1.95 -10.40
C TYR A 211 -12.97 -3.31 -11.11
N TRP A 212 -13.66 -3.35 -12.25
CA TRP A 212 -13.67 -4.52 -13.13
C TRP A 212 -12.28 -4.81 -13.72
N ALA A 213 -11.57 -3.78 -14.17
CA ALA A 213 -10.20 -3.93 -14.65
C ALA A 213 -9.27 -4.45 -13.55
N ALA A 214 -9.37 -3.95 -12.32
CA ALA A 214 -8.60 -4.45 -11.18
C ALA A 214 -8.92 -5.92 -10.87
N LEU A 215 -10.19 -6.32 -10.91
CA LEU A 215 -10.58 -7.71 -10.71
C LEU A 215 -9.98 -8.62 -11.79
N LEU A 216 -10.05 -8.22 -13.06
CA LEU A 216 -9.44 -8.95 -14.18
C LEU A 216 -7.92 -9.10 -14.00
N LEU A 217 -7.22 -8.03 -13.61
CA LEU A 217 -5.78 -8.04 -13.38
C LEU A 217 -5.40 -8.99 -12.22
N HIS A 218 -6.20 -9.06 -11.15
CA HIS A 218 -6.03 -10.06 -10.09
C HIS A 218 -6.22 -11.49 -10.60
N LEU A 219 -7.27 -11.75 -11.39
CA LEU A 219 -7.52 -13.07 -11.98
C LEU A 219 -6.39 -13.51 -12.92
N ILE A 220 -5.88 -12.59 -13.76
CA ILE A 220 -4.72 -12.83 -14.63
C ILE A 220 -3.48 -13.13 -13.78
N SER A 221 -3.27 -12.39 -12.69
CA SER A 221 -2.13 -12.62 -11.79
C SER A 221 -2.22 -14.01 -11.13
N ILE A 222 -3.41 -14.40 -10.66
CA ILE A 222 -3.66 -15.74 -10.10
C ILE A 222 -3.39 -16.81 -11.15
N PHE A 223 -3.87 -16.63 -12.38
CA PHE A 223 -3.61 -17.53 -13.50
C PHE A 223 -2.10 -17.69 -13.75
N ILE A 224 -1.36 -16.59 -13.84
CA ILE A 224 0.09 -16.63 -14.03
C ILE A 224 0.78 -17.37 -12.87
N VAL A 225 0.37 -17.11 -11.62
CA VAL A 225 0.93 -17.83 -10.45
C VAL A 225 0.61 -19.32 -10.52
N ILE A 226 -0.58 -19.71 -10.98
CA ILE A 226 -0.96 -21.12 -11.10
C ILE A 226 -0.13 -21.86 -12.14
N PHE A 227 0.16 -21.26 -13.28
CA PHE A 227 0.84 -21.96 -14.38
C PHE A 227 2.37 -21.81 -14.35
N TYR A 228 2.89 -20.67 -13.91
CA TYR A 228 4.32 -20.36 -14.03
C TYR A 228 5.09 -20.42 -12.71
N PHE A 229 4.43 -20.40 -11.55
CA PHE A 229 5.09 -20.63 -10.27
C PHE A 229 4.97 -22.11 -9.92
N LYS A 230 6.09 -22.74 -9.58
CA LYS A 230 6.08 -24.16 -9.19
C LYS A 230 5.52 -24.32 -7.78
N SER A 231 4.83 -25.44 -7.55
CA SER A 231 4.40 -25.82 -6.20
C SER A 231 5.57 -26.41 -5.43
N ASP A 232 5.98 -25.76 -4.33
CA ASP A 232 7.10 -26.20 -3.48
C ASP A 232 6.68 -27.25 -2.43
N THR A 233 5.39 -27.59 -2.34
CA THR A 233 4.82 -28.49 -1.30
C THR A 233 5.48 -29.89 -1.29
N TYR A 234 6.18 -30.27 -2.36
CA TYR A 234 6.82 -31.58 -2.48
C TYR A 234 8.19 -31.71 -1.77
N HIS A 235 8.91 -30.61 -1.51
CA HIS A 235 10.31 -30.72 -1.06
C HIS A 235 10.48 -30.99 0.44
N TYR A 236 9.50 -30.64 1.28
CA TYR A 236 9.51 -30.96 2.71
C TYR A 236 9.41 -32.47 2.97
N LYS A 237 8.66 -33.20 2.13
CA LYS A 237 8.50 -34.66 2.23
C LYS A 237 9.76 -35.45 1.82
N SER A 238 10.71 -34.81 1.12
CA SER A 238 11.96 -35.43 0.69
C SER A 238 13.11 -35.22 1.68
N LEU A 239 13.11 -34.13 2.45
CA LEU A 239 14.10 -33.91 3.51
C LEU A 239 13.78 -34.64 4.81
N SER A 240 12.57 -35.18 4.97
CA SER A 240 12.24 -36.09 6.09
C SER A 240 12.69 -37.54 5.87
N ASN A 241 13.21 -37.86 4.68
CA ASN A 241 13.69 -39.22 4.33
C ASN A 241 15.22 -39.39 4.45
N SER A 242 15.95 -38.35 4.87
CA SER A 242 17.31 -38.49 5.38
C SER A 242 17.22 -38.73 6.89
N ASN A 243 17.77 -39.85 7.36
CA ASN A 243 17.68 -40.47 8.69
C ASN A 243 18.19 -39.61 9.88
N ASP A 244 17.67 -38.39 10.06
CA ASP A 244 17.74 -37.60 11.31
C ASP A 244 16.32 -37.38 11.89
N SER A 245 15.40 -38.27 11.53
CA SER A 245 13.95 -38.19 11.72
C SER A 245 13.47 -38.57 13.12
N ASP A 246 14.27 -38.43 14.17
CA ASP A 246 13.85 -38.72 15.56
C ASP A 246 13.85 -37.51 16.51
N SER A 247 14.34 -36.33 16.08
CA SER A 247 14.31 -35.13 16.95
C SER A 247 13.29 -34.05 16.57
N PHE A 248 12.80 -34.04 15.31
CA PHE A 248 11.91 -32.97 14.81
C PHE A 248 10.47 -33.42 14.48
N LEU A 249 10.21 -34.73 14.41
CA LEU A 249 8.88 -35.27 14.09
C LEU A 249 8.05 -35.64 15.34
N ASN A 250 8.64 -35.61 16.54
CA ASN A 250 7.91 -35.75 17.81
C ASN A 250 7.22 -34.46 18.28
N THR A 251 7.28 -33.36 17.53
CA THR A 251 6.50 -32.13 17.78
C THR A 251 5.14 -32.14 17.07
N GLN A 252 4.52 -33.31 16.99
CA GLN A 252 3.12 -33.47 16.56
C GLN A 252 2.12 -33.34 17.73
N SER A 253 2.50 -32.70 18.83
CA SER A 253 1.61 -32.41 19.96
C SER A 253 1.91 -31.05 20.60
N SER A 254 1.32 -29.98 20.06
CA SER A 254 0.79 -28.79 20.75
C SER A 254 0.76 -27.59 19.81
N VAL A 255 -0.38 -27.39 19.16
CA VAL A 255 -0.68 -26.25 18.28
C VAL A 255 -0.96 -24.96 19.10
N THR A 256 -0.40 -24.85 20.31
CA THR A 256 -0.71 -23.76 21.26
C THR A 256 0.52 -23.27 22.02
N ASN A 257 1.73 -23.48 21.50
CA ASN A 257 2.91 -22.90 22.12
C ASN A 257 3.11 -21.46 21.63
N TRP A 258 2.53 -20.52 22.38
CA TRP A 258 2.83 -19.07 22.34
C TRP A 258 4.34 -18.77 22.42
N SER A 259 5.18 -19.75 22.81
CA SER A 259 6.63 -19.64 22.77
C SER A 259 7.17 -19.25 21.39
N TYR A 260 6.60 -19.75 20.30
CA TYR A 260 7.02 -19.38 18.93
C TYR A 260 6.68 -17.92 18.58
N PHE A 261 5.66 -17.33 19.22
CA PHE A 261 5.32 -15.91 19.07
C PHE A 261 6.41 -15.03 19.67
N PHE A 262 6.87 -15.41 20.86
CA PHE A 262 8.01 -14.76 21.50
C PHE A 262 9.35 -15.11 20.87
N ASP A 263 9.49 -16.22 20.15
CA ASP A 263 10.74 -16.56 19.47
C ASP A 263 11.09 -15.58 18.33
N ILE A 264 10.10 -15.02 17.62
CA ILE A 264 10.37 -13.90 16.70
C ILE A 264 10.88 -12.68 17.47
N CYS A 265 10.31 -12.39 18.64
CA CYS A 265 10.81 -11.32 19.50
C CYS A 265 12.24 -11.61 20.00
N LYS A 266 12.64 -12.87 20.15
CA LYS A 266 14.04 -13.24 20.45
C LYS A 266 14.98 -12.94 19.28
N VAL A 267 14.54 -13.07 18.02
CA VAL A 267 15.34 -12.69 16.84
C VAL A 267 15.71 -11.20 16.86
N PHE A 268 14.81 -10.35 17.35
CA PHE A 268 15.07 -8.92 17.56
C PHE A 268 15.57 -8.58 18.98
N GLY A 269 15.82 -9.60 19.81
CA GLY A 269 16.24 -9.45 21.19
C GLY A 269 17.70 -9.01 21.34
N PHE A 270 17.97 -8.34 22.46
CA PHE A 270 19.31 -7.83 22.81
C PHE A 270 20.32 -8.94 23.17
N GLN A 271 19.85 -10.15 23.50
CA GLN A 271 20.65 -11.17 24.18
C GLN A 271 21.82 -11.74 23.37
N ASN A 272 21.74 -11.74 22.04
CA ASN A 272 22.76 -12.35 21.17
C ASN A 272 23.63 -11.33 20.41
N ARG A 273 23.52 -10.03 20.71
CA ARG A 273 24.17 -8.96 19.94
C ARG A 273 24.84 -7.94 20.83
N SER A 274 25.90 -7.31 20.31
CA SER A 274 26.53 -6.18 21.01
C SER A 274 25.51 -5.06 21.23
N ARG A 275 25.61 -4.36 22.36
CA ARG A 275 24.71 -3.23 22.70
C ARG A 275 24.57 -2.23 21.55
N LYS A 276 25.66 -1.96 20.83
CA LYS A 276 25.67 -1.08 19.65
C LYS A 276 24.80 -1.63 18.51
N LYS A 277 24.98 -2.89 18.11
CA LYS A 277 24.15 -3.52 17.05
C LYS A 277 22.67 -3.56 17.43
N SER A 278 22.35 -3.90 18.68
CA SER A 278 20.97 -3.98 19.16
C SER A 278 20.27 -2.61 19.17
N ILE A 279 20.98 -1.56 19.60
CA ILE A 279 20.46 -0.18 19.54
C ILE A 279 20.26 0.26 18.08
N SER A 280 21.23 -0.03 17.19
CA SER A 280 21.08 0.30 15.76
C SER A 280 19.90 -0.42 15.10
N LEU A 281 19.68 -1.69 15.44
CA LEU A 281 18.53 -2.45 14.97
C LEU A 281 17.23 -1.83 15.46
N LEU A 282 17.12 -1.52 16.77
CA LEU A 282 15.95 -0.86 17.34
C LEU A 282 15.67 0.49 16.65
N LEU A 283 16.70 1.32 16.48
CA LEU A 283 16.57 2.62 15.78
C LEU A 283 16.11 2.44 14.33
N THR A 284 16.62 1.42 13.62
CA THR A 284 16.21 1.12 12.25
C THR A 284 14.75 0.66 12.18
N LEU A 285 14.31 -0.15 13.13
CA LEU A 285 12.91 -0.60 13.23
C LEU A 285 11.96 0.56 13.59
N VAL A 286 12.35 1.41 14.54
CA VAL A 286 11.58 2.62 14.89
C VAL A 286 11.49 3.57 13.70
N ALA A 287 12.60 3.79 13.00
CA ALA A 287 12.62 4.57 11.77
C ALA A 287 11.63 3.96 10.75
N TYR A 288 11.69 2.65 10.50
CA TYR A 288 10.78 1.99 9.56
C TYR A 288 9.31 2.12 9.95
N ALA A 289 8.99 2.00 11.23
CA ALA A 289 7.64 2.20 11.75
C ALA A 289 7.17 3.64 11.50
N SER A 290 8.03 4.64 11.77
CA SER A 290 7.75 6.04 11.46
C SER A 290 7.50 6.26 9.96
N PHE A 291 8.33 5.69 9.09
CA PHE A 291 8.13 5.76 7.63
C PHE A 291 6.83 5.08 7.17
N SER A 292 6.47 3.96 7.79
CA SER A 292 5.21 3.27 7.49
C SER A 292 4.02 4.15 7.88
N PHE A 293 4.09 4.83 9.03
CA PHE A 293 3.07 5.80 9.45
C PHE A 293 2.98 6.98 8.46
N ILE A 294 4.12 7.47 7.97
CA ILE A 294 4.20 8.50 6.94
C ILE A 294 3.44 8.08 5.67
N CYS A 295 3.65 6.86 5.18
CA CYS A 295 2.96 6.38 3.99
C CYS A 295 1.42 6.35 4.16
N THR A 296 0.91 6.14 5.38
CA THR A 296 -0.54 6.20 5.64
C THR A 296 -1.11 7.62 5.59
N ALA A 297 -0.29 8.65 5.75
CA ALA A 297 -0.73 10.05 5.65
C ALA A 297 -1.25 10.42 4.25
N PHE A 298 -0.89 9.66 3.20
CA PHE A 298 -1.40 9.87 1.84
C PHE A 298 -2.94 9.75 1.75
N THR A 299 -3.56 8.88 2.55
CA THR A 299 -5.04 8.75 2.58
C THR A 299 -5.69 10.04 3.09
N VAL A 300 -5.08 10.68 4.10
CA VAL A 300 -5.54 11.96 4.64
C VAL A 300 -5.28 13.09 3.64
N LEU A 301 -4.12 13.09 2.99
CA LEU A 301 -3.76 14.05 1.95
C LEU A 301 -4.77 14.01 0.79
N LEU A 302 -5.22 12.83 0.36
CA LEU A 302 -6.22 12.72 -0.69
C LEU A 302 -7.53 13.44 -0.33
N LEU A 303 -8.05 13.22 0.88
CA LEU A 303 -9.28 13.87 1.34
C LEU A 303 -9.11 15.39 1.46
N TYR A 304 -7.93 15.84 1.90
CA TYR A 304 -7.58 17.27 1.94
C TYR A 304 -7.58 17.91 0.54
N LEU A 305 -7.00 17.22 -0.45
CA LEU A 305 -6.93 17.71 -1.83
C LEU A 305 -8.29 17.72 -2.53
N LEU A 306 -9.19 16.82 -2.15
CA LEU A 306 -10.56 16.77 -2.69
C LEU A 306 -11.45 17.91 -2.16
N ASN A 307 -11.11 18.51 -1.02
CA ASN A 307 -11.88 19.57 -0.40
C ASN A 307 -11.31 20.98 -0.69
N ALA A 308 -12.05 22.03 -0.33
CA ALA A 308 -11.56 23.40 -0.33
C ALA A 308 -10.32 23.53 0.58
N PRO A 309 -9.28 24.30 0.18
CA PRO A 309 -9.25 25.25 -0.94
C PRO A 309 -8.90 24.66 -2.32
N PHE A 310 -8.43 23.41 -2.36
CA PHE A 310 -7.87 22.80 -3.58
C PHE A 310 -8.94 22.36 -4.57
N CYS A 311 -9.95 21.61 -4.10
CA CYS A 311 -11.01 21.03 -4.92
C CYS A 311 -10.46 20.30 -6.16
N TRP A 312 -9.47 19.42 -5.96
CA TRP A 312 -8.81 18.75 -7.08
C TRP A 312 -9.71 17.74 -7.78
N THR A 313 -9.67 17.80 -9.10
CA THR A 313 -10.26 16.78 -9.98
C THR A 313 -9.39 15.53 -10.04
N SER A 314 -9.96 14.41 -10.49
CA SER A 314 -9.22 13.17 -10.72
C SER A 314 -8.00 13.33 -11.63
N LYS A 315 -8.06 14.21 -12.64
CA LYS A 315 -6.90 14.56 -13.49
C LYS A 315 -5.77 15.21 -12.69
N GLN A 316 -6.10 16.14 -11.79
CA GLN A 316 -5.10 16.83 -10.97
C GLN A 316 -4.47 15.88 -9.95
N ILE A 317 -5.26 15.01 -9.33
CA ILE A 317 -4.76 13.96 -8.43
C ILE A 317 -3.84 13.01 -9.20
N GLY A 318 -4.26 12.53 -10.37
CA GLY A 318 -3.43 11.66 -11.23
C GLY A 318 -2.11 12.32 -11.64
N ASN A 319 -2.14 13.59 -12.07
CA ASN A 319 -0.94 14.36 -12.43
C ASN A 319 0.00 14.54 -11.25
N TYR A 320 -0.54 14.90 -10.09
CA TYR A 320 0.23 15.08 -8.87
C TYR A 320 0.88 13.78 -8.41
N SER A 321 0.11 12.69 -8.32
CA SER A 321 0.62 11.37 -7.94
C SER A 321 1.69 10.87 -8.91
N ALA A 322 1.50 11.03 -10.21
CA ALA A 322 2.52 10.65 -11.20
C ALA A 322 3.81 11.48 -11.06
N THR A 323 3.67 12.79 -10.88
CA THR A 323 4.82 13.70 -10.69
C THR A 323 5.54 13.39 -9.37
N ALA A 324 4.80 13.07 -8.31
CA ALA A 324 5.34 12.67 -7.03
C ALA A 324 6.17 11.38 -7.14
N LEU A 325 5.67 10.37 -7.85
CA LEU A 325 6.36 9.10 -8.06
C LEU A 325 7.63 9.27 -8.92
N ILE A 326 7.55 10.06 -9.99
CA ILE A 326 8.71 10.37 -10.85
C ILE A 326 9.76 11.17 -10.06
N GLY A 327 9.32 12.21 -9.36
CA GLY A 327 10.17 13.03 -8.49
C GLY A 327 10.85 12.19 -7.43
N PHE A 328 10.10 11.32 -6.75
CA PHE A 328 10.63 10.39 -5.75
C PHE A 328 11.72 9.52 -6.37
N GLY A 329 11.51 8.93 -7.54
CA GLY A 329 12.51 8.07 -8.20
C GLY A 329 13.80 8.82 -8.56
N ILE A 330 13.67 10.00 -9.17
CA ILE A 330 14.82 10.76 -9.65
C ILE A 330 15.58 11.41 -8.49
N PHE A 331 14.89 12.19 -7.65
CA PHE A 331 15.54 12.96 -6.60
C PHE A 331 16.04 12.08 -5.45
N SER A 332 15.36 10.97 -5.12
CA SER A 332 15.85 10.08 -4.06
C SER A 332 17.16 9.38 -4.46
N VAL A 333 17.26 8.90 -5.70
CA VAL A 333 18.48 8.22 -6.19
C VAL A 333 19.63 9.20 -6.34
N LEU A 334 19.38 10.36 -6.95
CA LEU A 334 20.41 11.40 -7.11
C LEU A 334 20.87 11.94 -5.75
N GLY A 335 19.93 12.25 -4.87
CA GLY A 335 20.20 12.77 -3.53
C GLY A 335 21.01 11.78 -2.69
N MET A 336 20.63 10.50 -2.71
CA MET A 336 21.38 9.44 -2.01
C MET A 336 22.79 9.28 -2.56
N LYS A 337 22.98 9.30 -3.89
CA LYS A 337 24.31 9.21 -4.51
C LYS A 337 25.20 10.38 -4.13
N ILE A 338 24.65 11.59 -4.07
CA ILE A 338 25.38 12.79 -3.63
C ILE A 338 25.78 12.66 -2.16
N LEU A 339 24.84 12.34 -1.26
CA LEU A 339 25.11 12.20 0.18
C LEU A 339 26.14 11.11 0.47
N THR A 340 26.06 9.99 -0.24
CA THR A 340 27.05 8.90 -0.11
C THR A 340 28.43 9.35 -0.59
N LYS A 341 28.52 10.11 -1.70
CA LYS A 341 29.78 10.67 -2.19
C LYS A 341 30.38 11.70 -1.23
N LEU A 342 29.55 12.41 -0.47
CA LEU A 342 29.96 13.32 0.59
C LEU A 342 30.39 12.60 1.89
N GLY A 343 30.35 11.25 1.92
CA GLY A 343 30.78 10.46 3.07
C GLY A 343 29.70 10.29 4.16
N ALA A 344 28.43 10.57 3.87
CA ALA A 344 27.34 10.31 4.81
C ALA A 344 27.12 8.80 4.98
N CYS A 345 26.97 8.33 6.22
CA CYS A 345 26.63 6.94 6.50
C CYS A 345 25.11 6.69 6.37
N ASP A 346 24.71 5.43 6.18
CA ASP A 346 23.30 5.02 5.99
C ASP A 346 22.34 5.60 7.05
N ILE A 347 22.77 5.67 8.32
CA ILE A 347 21.99 6.23 9.44
C ILE A 347 21.74 7.73 9.25
N ILE A 348 22.77 8.50 8.87
CA ILE A 348 22.64 9.94 8.64
C ILE A 348 21.66 10.20 7.49
N ILE A 349 21.73 9.40 6.42
CA ILE A 349 20.81 9.52 5.29
C ILE A 349 19.36 9.27 5.72
N CYS A 350 19.12 8.28 6.58
CA CYS A 350 17.79 8.03 7.16
C CYS A 350 17.29 9.19 8.04
N ILE A 351 18.16 9.80 8.87
CA ILE A 351 17.78 10.97 9.69
C ILE A 351 17.41 12.15 8.78
N ILE A 352 18.21 12.42 7.75
CA ILE A 352 17.96 13.47 6.77
C ILE A 352 16.61 13.25 6.07
N SER A 353 16.27 12.01 5.71
CA SER A 353 14.97 11.67 5.11
C SER A 353 13.79 12.03 6.02
N HIS A 354 13.86 11.78 7.33
CA HIS A 354 12.81 12.19 8.29
C HIS A 354 12.70 13.71 8.41
N ILE A 355 13.83 14.43 8.41
CA ILE A 355 13.84 15.90 8.45
C ILE A 355 13.13 16.45 7.21
N PHE A 356 13.46 15.95 6.01
CA PHE A 356 12.79 16.37 4.78
C PHE A 356 11.30 16.03 4.79
N PHE A 357 10.90 14.88 5.36
CA PHE A 357 9.50 14.54 5.53
C PHE A 357 8.76 15.55 6.43
N PHE A 358 9.35 15.88 7.59
CA PHE A 358 8.77 16.84 8.52
C PHE A 358 8.62 18.22 7.88
N LEU A 359 9.65 18.69 7.17
CA LEU A 359 9.62 19.95 6.42
C LEU A 359 8.53 19.93 5.33
N THR A 360 8.38 18.82 4.61
CA THR A 360 7.34 18.67 3.58
C THR A 360 5.94 18.68 4.20
N SER A 361 5.76 18.06 5.37
CA SER A 361 4.47 18.06 6.07
C SER A 361 4.07 19.46 6.53
N ILE A 362 5.02 20.22 7.08
CA ILE A 362 4.80 21.64 7.43
C ILE A 362 4.45 22.43 6.17
N TRP A 363 5.18 22.23 5.08
CA TRP A 363 4.93 22.92 3.81
C TRP A 363 3.50 22.66 3.29
N ILE A 364 3.07 21.40 3.31
CA ILE A 364 1.71 21.02 2.89
C ILE A 364 0.65 21.63 3.81
N ALA A 365 0.90 21.70 5.13
CA ALA A 365 -0.04 22.27 6.08
C ALA A 365 -0.36 23.76 5.83
N PHE A 366 0.58 24.52 5.28
CA PHE A 366 0.41 25.93 4.91
C PHE A 366 0.14 26.14 3.42
N ALA A 367 -0.11 25.07 2.65
CA ALA A 367 -0.40 25.20 1.23
C ALA A 367 -1.86 25.63 1.00
N GLU A 368 -2.05 26.70 0.26
CA GLU A 368 -3.36 27.24 -0.15
C GLU A 368 -3.54 27.14 -1.68
N ASN A 369 -2.45 27.08 -2.43
CA ASN A 369 -2.43 27.12 -3.89
C ASN A 369 -1.88 25.83 -4.51
N ASN A 370 -2.42 25.44 -5.66
CA ASN A 370 -2.04 24.21 -6.36
C ASN A 370 -0.53 24.09 -6.62
N TRP A 371 0.14 25.17 -7.02
CA TRP A 371 1.57 25.15 -7.33
C TRP A 371 2.43 24.84 -6.08
N GLN A 372 1.97 25.22 -4.88
CA GLN A 372 2.69 24.95 -3.63
C GLN A 372 2.77 23.44 -3.38
N MET A 373 1.72 22.69 -3.72
CA MET A 373 1.75 21.23 -3.62
C MET A 373 2.84 20.62 -4.50
N TYR A 374 2.96 21.08 -5.76
CA TYR A 374 4.01 20.61 -6.68
C TYR A 374 5.41 21.04 -6.24
N ALA A 375 5.59 22.26 -5.72
CA ALA A 375 6.86 22.71 -5.17
C ALA A 375 7.29 21.84 -3.97
N GLY A 376 6.33 21.47 -3.12
CA GLY A 376 6.56 20.57 -1.97
C GLY A 376 7.08 19.19 -2.38
N LEU A 377 6.81 18.73 -3.61
CA LEU A 377 7.32 17.44 -4.09
C LEU A 377 8.84 17.40 -4.21
N ILE A 378 9.52 18.53 -4.43
CA ILE A 378 10.98 18.57 -4.51
C ILE A 378 11.58 18.16 -3.15
N LEU A 379 11.06 18.75 -2.07
CA LEU A 379 11.47 18.41 -0.69
C LEU A 379 10.98 17.00 -0.32
N GLY A 380 9.73 16.68 -0.64
CA GLY A 380 9.11 15.40 -0.32
C GLY A 380 9.81 14.22 -0.96
N SER A 381 10.32 14.38 -2.18
CA SER A 381 11.03 13.31 -2.90
C SER A 381 12.31 12.86 -2.20
N LEU A 382 12.95 13.74 -1.42
CA LEU A 382 14.15 13.43 -0.64
C LEU A 382 13.84 12.62 0.63
N SER A 383 12.58 12.61 1.09
CA SER A 383 12.17 11.72 2.18
C SER A 383 12.24 10.24 1.78
N GLY A 384 12.33 9.94 0.48
CA GLY A 384 12.29 8.58 -0.05
C GLY A 384 13.51 7.69 0.20
N TYR A 385 14.62 8.24 0.70
CA TYR A 385 15.85 7.47 0.91
C TYR A 385 15.64 6.22 1.77
N GLN A 386 14.76 6.33 2.75
CA GLN A 386 14.54 5.29 3.74
C GLN A 386 13.95 4.01 3.16
N ASN A 387 13.11 4.11 2.13
CA ASN A 387 12.48 2.93 1.51
C ASN A 387 13.54 1.97 0.94
N PHE A 388 14.63 2.51 0.41
CA PHE A 388 15.71 1.72 -0.19
C PHE A 388 16.74 1.21 0.83
N LEU A 389 16.95 1.93 1.94
CA LEU A 389 18.01 1.62 2.91
C LEU A 389 17.57 0.70 4.04
N THR A 390 16.30 0.76 4.45
CA THR A 390 15.84 0.10 5.68
C THR A 390 16.06 -1.41 5.65
N LEU A 391 15.64 -2.10 4.59
CA LEU A 391 15.78 -3.55 4.48
C LEU A 391 17.26 -3.99 4.47
N SER A 392 18.10 -3.23 3.77
CA SER A 392 19.56 -3.46 3.75
C SER A 392 20.18 -3.28 5.13
N MET A 393 19.81 -2.23 5.85
CA MET A 393 20.27 -1.97 7.22
C MET A 393 19.81 -3.08 8.18
N ILE A 394 18.54 -3.47 8.14
CA ILE A 394 18.00 -4.56 8.98
C ILE A 394 18.80 -5.85 8.75
N SER A 395 19.09 -6.22 7.49
CA SER A 395 19.93 -7.40 7.20
C SER A 395 21.30 -7.32 7.86
N LYS A 396 22.02 -6.20 7.66
CA LYS A 396 23.36 -5.97 8.23
C LYS A 396 23.39 -6.02 9.77
N TRP A 397 22.30 -5.64 10.43
CA TRP A 397 22.21 -5.67 11.89
C TRP A 397 21.80 -7.04 12.45
N LEU A 398 21.10 -7.84 11.65
CA LEU A 398 20.65 -9.18 12.02
C LEU A 398 21.78 -10.21 11.89
N GLU A 399 22.68 -10.03 10.91
CA GLU A 399 24.01 -10.65 10.78
C GLU A 399 24.96 -10.23 11.91
#